data_AF-A0A939DP44-F1
#
_entry.id   AF-A0A939DP44-F1
#
_cell.length_a   1.000
_cell.length_b   1.000
_cell.length_c   1.000
_cell.angle_alpha   90.00
_cell.angle_beta   90.00
_cell.angle_gamma   90.00
#
_symmetry.space_group_name_H-M   'P 1'
#
loop_
_entity.id
_entity.type
_entity.pdbx_description
1 polymer ?
#
loop_
_entity_poly.entity_id
_entity_poly.type
_entity_poly.pdbx_seq_one_letter_code
_entity_poly.pdbx_strand_id
1 'polypeptide(L)'
;MLSLQHLSTREQNILATLTLDLLVTLYYFSELAGMETGLTEPSEQMGQLILKVIILSILASILLFGWIRWRSGEEEPRDERDYQIEAKANSIAYGVLFGAVALLIGHLIINAIDWHASVMPFLSFTPMLCAHALLVILLLSSTAKSVTQLYLYRRGI
;
A
#
# COMPACT_ATOMS: atom_id res chain seq x y z
N MET A 1 -8.72 -17.91 16.19
CA MET A 1 -9.65 -16.86 15.74
C MET A 1 -9.34 -15.59 16.52
N LEU A 2 -9.04 -14.48 15.84
CA LEU A 2 -8.78 -13.19 16.47
C LEU A 2 -10.11 -12.51 16.78
N SER A 3 -10.51 -12.50 18.05
CA SER A 3 -11.64 -11.69 18.50
C SER A 3 -11.20 -10.23 18.60
N LEU A 4 -11.91 -9.33 17.90
CA LEU A 4 -11.69 -7.88 17.93
C LEU A 4 -11.90 -7.26 19.33
N GLN A 5 -12.45 -8.01 20.29
CA GLN A 5 -12.81 -7.52 21.61
C GLN A 5 -11.62 -7.37 22.58
N HIS A 6 -10.43 -7.89 22.25
CA HIS A 6 -9.24 -7.82 23.10
C HIS A 6 -8.14 -6.89 22.58
N LEU A 7 -8.35 -6.22 21.44
CA LEU A 7 -7.35 -5.37 20.81
C LEU A 7 -7.52 -3.92 21.24
N SER A 8 -6.41 -3.24 21.50
CA SER A 8 -6.43 -1.80 21.80
C SER A 8 -6.98 -1.01 20.61
N THR A 9 -7.44 0.22 20.86
CA THR A 9 -7.95 1.11 19.79
C THR A 9 -6.91 1.31 18.67
N ARG A 10 -5.63 1.22 19.01
CA ARG A 10 -4.52 1.35 18.06
C ARG A 10 -4.30 0.11 17.23
N GLU A 11 -4.31 -1.06 17.85
CA GLU A 11 -4.23 -2.32 17.11
C GLU A 11 -5.43 -2.46 16.17
N GLN A 12 -6.60 -1.97 16.57
CA GLN A 12 -7.78 -1.88 15.70
C GLN A 12 -7.52 -0.95 14.51
N ASN A 13 -6.98 0.26 14.72
CA ASN A 13 -6.61 1.16 13.62
C ASN A 13 -5.57 0.54 12.68
N ILE A 14 -4.56 -0.16 13.19
CA ILE A 14 -3.53 -0.79 12.36
C ILE A 14 -4.11 -1.96 11.55
N LEU A 15 -4.96 -2.79 12.17
CA LEU A 15 -5.68 -3.84 11.44
C LEU A 15 -6.63 -3.27 10.39
N ALA A 16 -7.27 -2.14 10.70
CA ALA A 16 -8.16 -1.45 9.80
C ALA A 16 -7.39 -0.96 8.55
N THR A 17 -6.22 -0.34 8.74
CA THR A 17 -5.31 0.03 7.64
C THR A 17 -4.91 -1.19 6.82
N LEU A 18 -4.44 -2.27 7.46
CA LEU A 18 -4.02 -3.48 6.75
C LEU A 18 -5.17 -4.10 5.95
N THR A 19 -6.36 -4.16 6.54
CA THR A 19 -7.54 -4.72 5.88
C THR A 19 -7.94 -3.85 4.68
N LEU A 20 -7.89 -2.53 4.83
CA LEU A 20 -8.19 -1.61 3.74
C LEU A 20 -7.17 -1.76 2.61
N ASP A 21 -5.87 -1.81 2.91
CA ASP A 21 -4.82 -2.01 1.90
C ASP A 21 -5.03 -3.32 1.11
N LEU A 22 -5.36 -4.41 1.81
CA LEU A 22 -5.64 -5.70 1.18
C LEU A 22 -6.90 -5.67 0.31
N LEU A 23 -7.99 -5.04 0.78
CA LEU A 23 -9.24 -4.90 0.02
C LEU A 23 -9.04 -4.03 -1.22
N VAL A 24 -8.32 -2.91 -1.08
CA VAL A 24 -7.98 -2.01 -2.19
C VAL A 24 -7.11 -2.73 -3.21
N THR A 25 -6.11 -3.49 -2.74
CA THR A 25 -5.26 -4.32 -3.61
C THR A 25 -6.10 -5.34 -4.37
N LEU A 26 -6.95 -6.09 -3.67
CA LEU A 26 -7.82 -7.09 -4.29
C LEU A 26 -8.77 -6.46 -5.31
N TYR A 27 -9.39 -5.33 -4.96
CA TYR A 27 -10.26 -4.58 -5.85
C TYR A 27 -9.53 -4.11 -7.12
N TYR A 28 -8.38 -3.46 -6.97
CA TYR A 28 -7.58 -2.95 -8.08
C TYR A 28 -7.15 -4.06 -9.04
N PHE A 29 -6.60 -5.16 -8.52
CA PHE A 29 -6.16 -6.28 -9.36
C PHE A 29 -7.33 -7.06 -9.98
N SER A 30 -8.50 -7.09 -9.33
CA SER A 30 -9.70 -7.71 -9.91
C SER A 30 -10.23 -6.90 -11.10
N GLU A 31 -10.29 -5.57 -10.97
CA GLU A 31 -10.70 -4.68 -12.07
C GLU A 31 -9.67 -4.71 -13.21
N LEU A 32 -8.37 -4.71 -12.89
CA LEU A 32 -7.31 -4.84 -13.87
C LEU A 32 -7.37 -6.17 -14.63
N ALA A 33 -7.68 -7.27 -13.95
CA ALA A 33 -7.83 -8.59 -14.58
C ALA A 33 -9.10 -8.70 -15.44
N GLY A 34 -10.09 -7.85 -15.20
CA GLY A 34 -11.32 -7.77 -16.00
C GLY A 34 -11.19 -6.93 -17.28
N MET A 35 -10.10 -6.19 -17.45
CA MET A 35 -9.84 -5.37 -18.65
C MET A 35 -9.43 -6.25 -19.84
N GLU A 36 -9.89 -5.93 -21.05
CA GLU A 36 -9.68 -6.75 -22.26
C GLU A 36 -8.19 -6.93 -22.61
N THR A 37 -7.40 -5.89 -22.38
CA THR A 37 -5.96 -5.85 -22.67
C THR A 37 -5.11 -5.60 -21.42
N GLY A 38 -5.72 -5.60 -20.23
CA GLY A 38 -5.03 -5.49 -18.95
C GLY A 38 -4.07 -4.31 -18.86
N LEU A 39 -2.79 -4.58 -18.63
CA LEU A 39 -1.73 -3.56 -18.51
C LEU A 39 -1.42 -2.80 -19.81
N THR A 40 -1.93 -3.27 -20.95
CA THR A 40 -1.78 -2.59 -22.26
C THR A 40 -3.02 -1.82 -22.68
N GLU A 41 -4.04 -1.70 -21.81
CA GLU A 41 -5.23 -0.88 -22.05
C GLU A 41 -4.89 0.57 -22.42
N PRO A 42 -5.77 1.28 -23.14
CA PRO A 42 -5.65 2.71 -23.35
C PRO A 42 -5.42 3.42 -22.02
N SER A 43 -4.49 4.39 -22.04
CA SER A 43 -4.06 5.15 -20.87
C SER A 43 -5.21 5.83 -20.13
N GLU A 44 -6.34 6.07 -20.79
CA GLU A 44 -7.53 6.64 -20.17
C GLU A 44 -8.19 5.68 -19.16
N GLN A 45 -8.51 4.44 -19.55
CA GLN A 45 -9.25 3.50 -18.68
C GLN A 45 -8.44 3.11 -17.44
N MET A 46 -7.16 2.80 -17.65
CA MET A 46 -6.23 2.54 -16.56
C MET A 46 -6.13 3.76 -15.62
N GLY A 47 -6.22 4.97 -16.19
CA GLY A 47 -6.02 6.22 -15.44
C GLY A 47 -7.22 6.50 -14.56
N GLN A 48 -8.40 6.28 -15.11
CA GLN A 48 -9.66 6.27 -14.38
C GLN A 48 -9.65 5.22 -13.26
N LEU A 49 -9.14 4.00 -13.50
CA LEU A 49 -9.04 2.96 -12.47
C LEU A 49 -8.11 3.39 -11.32
N ILE A 50 -6.89 3.85 -11.63
CA ILE A 50 -5.94 4.31 -10.60
C ILE A 50 -6.54 5.46 -9.80
N LEU A 51 -7.11 6.47 -10.47
CA LEU A 51 -7.72 7.61 -9.81
C LEU A 51 -8.91 7.20 -8.92
N LYS A 52 -9.77 6.31 -9.43
CA LYS A 52 -10.89 5.74 -8.67
C LYS A 52 -10.42 5.02 -7.41
N VAL A 53 -9.35 4.24 -7.52
CA VAL A 53 -8.76 3.52 -6.37
C VAL A 53 -8.17 4.48 -5.34
N ILE A 54 -7.49 5.55 -5.76
CA ILE A 54 -6.95 6.57 -4.85
C ILE A 54 -8.10 7.27 -4.11
N ILE A 55 -9.14 7.71 -4.82
CA ILE A 55 -10.29 8.37 -4.20
C ILE A 55 -11.03 7.43 -3.25
N LEU A 56 -11.29 6.20 -3.67
CA LEU A 56 -11.98 5.19 -2.87
C LEU A 56 -11.20 4.88 -1.59
N SER A 57 -9.88 4.72 -1.68
CA SER A 57 -9.03 4.40 -0.52
C SER A 57 -8.97 5.55 0.48
N ILE A 58 -8.91 6.81 0.02
CA ILE A 58 -9.00 7.99 0.90
C ILE A 58 -10.36 8.05 1.61
N LEU A 59 -11.47 7.96 0.87
CA LEU A 59 -12.81 8.02 1.45
C LEU A 59 -13.07 6.87 2.42
N ALA A 60 -12.71 5.65 2.04
CA ALA A 60 -12.84 4.47 2.90
C ALA A 60 -12.01 4.62 4.18
N SER A 61 -10.79 5.16 4.09
CA SER A 61 -9.94 5.40 5.27
C SER A 61 -10.58 6.39 6.24
N ILE A 62 -11.11 7.51 5.73
CA ILE A 62 -11.78 8.52 6.55
C ILE A 62 -12.99 7.91 7.27
N LEU A 63 -13.83 7.17 6.55
CA LEU A 63 -15.01 6.53 7.13
C LEU A 63 -14.64 5.47 8.17
N LEU A 64 -13.64 4.63 7.87
CA LEU A 64 -13.21 3.55 8.73
C LEU A 64 -12.60 4.07 10.04
N PHE A 65 -11.65 5.02 9.96
CA PHE A 65 -11.05 5.63 11.15
C PHE A 65 -12.04 6.47 11.93
N GLY A 66 -12.94 7.20 11.25
CA GLY A 66 -14.03 7.93 11.90
C GLY A 66 -14.97 6.99 12.68
N TRP A 67 -15.31 5.84 12.10
CA TRP A 67 -16.14 4.84 12.75
C TRP A 67 -15.46 4.19 13.95
N ILE A 68 -14.17 3.84 13.84
CA ILE A 68 -13.39 3.28 14.96
C ILE A 68 -13.35 4.29 16.12
N ARG A 69 -13.03 5.56 15.83
CA ARG A 69 -12.97 6.60 16.86
C ARG A 69 -14.33 6.83 17.53
N TRP A 70 -15.41 6.86 16.75
CA TRP A 70 -16.76 6.99 17.28
C TRP A 70 -17.14 5.82 18.21
N ARG A 71 -16.73 4.59 17.87
CA ARG A 71 -17.02 3.39 18.66
C ARG A 71 -16.14 3.28 19.92
N SER A 72 -14.85 3.58 19.81
CA SER A 72 -13.86 3.31 20.86
C SER A 72 -13.74 4.43 21.90
N GLY A 73 -14.26 5.63 21.62
CA GLY A 73 -14.23 6.76 22.55
C GLY A 73 -12.93 7.56 22.49
N GLU A 74 -12.39 7.96 23.65
CA GLU A 74 -11.12 8.69 23.73
C GLU A 74 -9.93 7.82 23.29
N GLU A 75 -9.00 8.43 22.55
CA GLU A 75 -7.75 7.75 22.17
C GLU A 75 -6.92 7.46 23.42
N GLU A 76 -6.51 6.19 23.56
CA GLU A 76 -5.57 5.78 24.60
C GLU A 76 -4.28 6.63 24.54
N PRO A 77 -3.76 7.12 25.68
CA PRO A 77 -2.54 7.92 25.71
C PRO A 77 -1.35 7.15 25.13
N ARG A 78 -0.48 7.84 24.38
CA ARG A 78 0.76 7.25 23.82
C ARG A 78 1.73 6.90 24.93
N ASP A 79 2.08 5.62 25.03
CA ASP A 79 3.20 5.16 25.84
C ASP A 79 4.51 5.24 25.04
N GLU A 80 5.65 5.05 25.72
CA GLU A 80 6.97 5.07 25.08
C GLU A 80 7.15 3.95 24.04
N ARG A 81 6.49 2.81 24.26
CA ARG A 81 6.56 1.62 23.42
C ARG A 81 5.93 1.87 22.06
N ASP A 82 4.81 2.57 22.02
CA ASP A 82 4.09 2.94 20.81
C ASP A 82 4.98 3.73 19.84
N TYR A 83 5.76 4.68 20.38
CA TYR A 83 6.71 5.47 19.60
C TYR A 83 7.83 4.60 19.02
N GLN A 84 8.34 3.63 19.80
CA GLN A 84 9.38 2.72 19.32
C GLN A 84 8.87 1.79 18.23
N ILE A 85 7.66 1.24 18.40
CA ILE A 85 6.99 0.41 17.39
C ILE A 85 6.78 1.20 16.10
N GLU A 86 6.25 2.43 16.21
CA GLU A 86 6.01 3.29 15.05
C GLU A 86 7.31 3.64 14.33
N ALA A 87 8.37 4.04 15.05
CA ALA A 87 9.65 4.36 14.46
C ALA A 87 10.25 3.16 13.70
N LYS A 88 10.21 1.97 14.32
CA LYS A 88 10.73 0.75 13.70
C LYS A 88 9.93 0.33 12.47
N ALA A 89 8.61 0.38 12.54
CA ALA A 89 7.75 0.08 11.41
C ALA A 89 7.90 1.08 10.26
N ASN A 90 8.03 2.38 10.58
CA ASN A 90 8.31 3.42 9.58
C ASN A 90 9.66 3.19 8.90
N SER A 91 10.70 2.80 9.65
CA SER A 91 12.02 2.49 9.08
C SER A 91 11.95 1.33 8.08
N ILE A 92 11.24 0.25 8.44
CA ILE A 92 11.05 -0.90 7.55
C ILE A 92 10.25 -0.52 6.30
N ALA A 93 9.11 0.16 6.47
CA ALA A 93 8.28 0.62 5.36
C ALA A 93 9.02 1.58 4.42
N TYR A 94 9.81 2.49 4.99
CA TYR A 94 10.68 3.37 4.22
C TYR A 94 11.73 2.58 3.44
N GLY A 95 12.35 1.56 4.03
CA GLY A 95 13.28 0.67 3.32
C GLY A 95 12.63 -0.04 2.14
N VAL A 96 11.40 -0.56 2.31
CA VAL A 96 10.60 -1.18 1.24
C VAL A 96 10.30 -0.16 0.14
N LEU A 97 9.80 1.02 0.50
CA LEU A 97 9.48 2.10 -0.44
C LEU A 97 10.71 2.54 -1.23
N PHE A 98 11.79 2.88 -0.52
CA PHE A 98 13.03 3.36 -1.12
C PHE A 98 13.64 2.30 -2.06
N GLY A 99 13.73 1.05 -1.59
CA GLY A 99 14.27 -0.05 -2.40
C GLY A 99 13.46 -0.26 -3.67
N ALA A 100 12.13 -0.29 -3.57
CA ALA A 100 11.27 -0.52 -4.72
C ALA A 100 11.25 0.67 -5.70
N VAL A 101 11.29 1.92 -5.20
CA VAL A 101 11.45 3.11 -6.04
C VAL A 101 12.83 3.13 -6.73
N ALA A 102 13.90 2.76 -6.01
CA ALA A 102 15.24 2.66 -6.61
C ALA A 102 15.29 1.61 -7.72
N LEU A 103 14.62 0.47 -7.54
CA LEU A 103 14.45 -0.55 -8.60
C LEU A 103 13.68 0.00 -9.79
N LEU A 104 12.57 0.73 -9.57
CA LEU A 104 11.80 1.38 -10.63
C LEU A 104 12.66 2.40 -11.40
N ILE A 105 13.40 3.27 -10.70
CA ILE A 105 14.32 4.24 -11.31
C ILE A 105 15.39 3.51 -12.14
N GLY A 106 16.01 2.47 -11.58
CA GLY A 106 16.99 1.65 -12.30
C GLY A 106 16.41 1.08 -13.59
N HIS A 107 15.19 0.57 -13.54
CA HIS A 107 14.49 0.08 -14.72
C HIS A 107 14.22 1.18 -15.76
N LEU A 108 13.79 2.37 -15.33
CA LEU A 108 13.57 3.51 -16.22
C LEU A 108 14.86 3.96 -16.92
N ILE A 109 16.00 3.95 -16.20
CA ILE A 109 17.30 4.26 -16.80
C ILE A 109 17.68 3.21 -17.84
N ILE A 110 17.54 1.92 -17.52
CA ILE A 110 17.84 0.81 -18.46
C ILE A 110 16.95 0.91 -19.71
N ASN A 111 15.68 1.28 -19.54
CA ASN A 111 14.75 1.52 -20.64
C ASN A 111 15.19 2.71 -21.51
N ALA A 112 15.57 3.84 -20.90
CA ALA A 112 15.95 5.06 -21.61
C ALA A 112 17.23 4.94 -22.46
N ILE A 113 18.15 4.04 -22.10
CA ILE A 113 19.39 3.79 -22.84
C ILE A 113 19.25 2.67 -23.89
N ASP A 114 18.02 2.23 -24.18
CA ASP A 114 17.68 1.15 -25.13
C ASP A 114 18.42 -0.18 -24.89
N TRP A 115 18.92 -0.38 -23.66
CA TRP A 115 19.52 -1.67 -23.26
C TRP A 115 18.49 -2.81 -23.30
N HIS A 116 17.19 -2.49 -23.24
CA HIS A 116 16.11 -3.45 -23.40
C HIS A 116 16.01 -4.05 -24.82
N ALA A 117 16.34 -3.29 -25.86
CA ALA A 117 16.20 -3.73 -27.26
C ALA A 117 17.11 -4.91 -27.62
N SER A 118 18.17 -5.14 -26.83
CA SER A 118 19.13 -6.24 -27.03
C SER A 118 18.95 -7.43 -26.08
N VAL A 119 18.17 -7.32 -24.99
CA VAL A 119 18.10 -8.36 -23.94
C VAL A 119 16.66 -8.71 -23.50
N MET A 120 15.71 -7.78 -23.47
CA MET A 120 14.35 -7.97 -22.91
C MET A 120 13.30 -7.10 -23.63
N PRO A 121 12.84 -7.47 -24.84
CA PRO A 121 11.97 -6.63 -25.68
C PRO A 121 10.53 -6.42 -25.16
N PHE A 122 10.15 -7.06 -24.04
CA PHE A 122 8.78 -7.04 -23.50
C PHE A 122 8.55 -5.95 -22.43
N LEU A 123 9.54 -5.08 -22.17
CA LEU A 123 9.58 -4.17 -21.02
C LEU A 123 9.70 -2.69 -21.43
N SER A 124 8.92 -2.28 -22.44
CA SER A 124 8.72 -0.86 -22.74
C SER A 124 7.80 -0.24 -21.68
N PHE A 125 8.35 0.59 -20.79
CA PHE A 125 7.57 1.26 -19.76
C PHE A 125 6.84 2.48 -20.33
N THR A 126 5.51 2.40 -20.39
CA THR A 126 4.69 3.59 -20.61
C THR A 126 4.60 4.40 -19.30
N PRO A 127 4.31 5.72 -19.36
CA PRO A 127 4.02 6.50 -18.15
C PRO A 127 2.96 5.84 -17.28
N MET A 128 2.06 5.07 -17.90
CA MET A 128 1.01 4.39 -17.18
C MET A 128 1.50 3.18 -16.38
N LEU A 129 2.42 2.40 -16.93
CA LEU A 129 3.08 1.33 -16.18
C LEU A 129 3.88 1.89 -14.99
N CYS A 130 4.46 3.09 -15.12
CA CYS A 130 5.07 3.80 -13.97
C CYS A 130 4.03 4.10 -12.89
N ALA A 131 2.86 4.63 -13.25
CA ALA A 131 1.80 4.96 -12.30
C ALA A 131 1.27 3.69 -11.60
N HIS A 132 1.05 2.61 -12.34
CA HIS A 132 0.72 1.29 -11.80
C HIS A 132 1.78 0.81 -10.79
N ALA A 133 3.05 0.82 -11.20
CA ALA A 133 4.16 0.37 -10.34
C ALA A 133 4.23 1.20 -9.06
N LEU A 134 4.11 2.52 -9.15
CA LEU A 134 4.09 3.41 -7.98
C LEU A 134 2.93 3.10 -7.04
N LEU A 135 1.72 2.86 -7.56
CA LEU A 135 0.57 2.46 -6.74
C LEU A 135 0.86 1.16 -5.98
N VAL A 136 1.40 0.15 -6.66
CA VAL A 136 1.77 -1.13 -6.04
C VAL A 136 2.85 -0.95 -4.99
N ILE A 137 3.86 -0.12 -5.25
CA ILE A 137 4.93 0.19 -4.29
C ILE A 137 4.38 0.86 -3.02
N LEU A 138 3.45 1.81 -3.18
CA LEU A 138 2.80 2.47 -2.05
C LEU A 138 2.00 1.48 -1.20
N LEU A 139 1.19 0.62 -1.83
CA LEU A 139 0.42 -0.43 -1.15
C LEU A 139 1.34 -1.42 -0.42
N LEU A 140 2.45 -1.82 -1.04
CA LEU A 140 3.43 -2.72 -0.44
C LEU A 140 4.11 -2.08 0.79
N SER A 141 4.49 -0.81 0.70
CA SER A 141 5.09 -0.06 1.82
C SER A 141 4.11 0.08 2.99
N SER A 142 2.86 0.47 2.71
CA SER A 142 1.80 0.59 3.73
C SER A 142 1.48 -0.75 4.40
N THR A 143 1.38 -1.81 3.60
CA THR A 143 1.19 -3.18 4.11
C THR A 143 2.36 -3.61 4.99
N ALA A 144 3.60 -3.37 4.56
CA ALA A 144 4.80 -3.69 5.34
C ALA A 144 4.82 -2.94 6.68
N LYS A 145 4.42 -1.67 6.70
CA LYS A 145 4.27 -0.89 7.93
C LYS A 145 3.26 -1.56 8.87
N SER A 146 2.04 -1.79 8.39
CA SER A 146 0.94 -2.30 9.21
C SER A 146 1.22 -3.71 9.74
N VAL A 147 1.76 -4.60 8.90
CA VAL A 147 2.21 -5.95 9.31
C VAL A 147 3.30 -5.87 10.37
N THR A 148 4.29 -5.00 10.18
CA THR A 148 5.38 -4.83 11.14
C THR A 148 4.87 -4.32 12.49
N GLN A 149 3.98 -3.33 12.50
CA GLN A 149 3.38 -2.82 13.73
C GLN A 149 2.63 -3.94 14.46
N LEU A 150 1.72 -4.66 13.78
CA LEU A 150 0.96 -5.76 14.39
C LEU A 150 1.85 -6.86 14.94
N TYR A 151 2.93 -7.18 14.22
CA TYR A 151 3.90 -8.17 14.67
C TYR A 151 4.64 -7.73 15.95
N LEU A 152 5.06 -6.47 16.03
CA LEU A 152 5.75 -5.93 17.21
C LEU A 152 4.79 -5.82 18.40
N TYR A 153 3.55 -5.35 18.20
CA TYR A 153 2.54 -5.30 19.27
C TYR A 153 2.30 -6.68 19.87
N ARG A 154 2.19 -7.73 19.04
CA ARG A 154 2.01 -9.11 19.51
C ARG A 154 3.21 -9.70 20.22
N ARG A 155 4.41 -9.20 19.97
CA ARG A 155 5.62 -9.63 20.67
C ARG A 155 5.82 -8.93 22.02
N GLY A 156 4.99 -7.96 22.37
CA GLY A 156 5.14 -7.20 23.61
C GLY A 156 6.41 -6.35 23.66
N ILE A 157 7.01 -6.07 22.49
CA ILE A 157 8.13 -5.13 22.34
C ILE A 157 7.58 -3.71 22.40
#